data_AF-A0A257U902-F1
#
_entry.id   AF-A0A257U902-F1
#
_cell.length_a   1.000
_cell.length_b   1.000
_cell.length_c   1.000
_cell.angle_alpha   90.00
_cell.angle_beta   90.00
_cell.angle_gamma   90.00
#
_symmetry.space_group_name_H-M   'P 1'
#
loop_
_entity.id
_entity.type
_entity.pdbx_description
1 polymer ?
#
loop_
_entity_poly.entity_id
_entity_poly.type
_entity_poly.pdbx_seq_one_letter_code
_entity_poly.pdbx_strand_id
1 'polypeptide(L)'
;MTMNLNPDIRRILQQGVVIPACPLALGAGRKWDERRQRALLRYYLDAGAGGIAIGVHTTQFAIREPQHDLYRPLLRFAAAEMAKCDRPVVRVAGVCGGTEQALLEAGFARECGYHAGLLNLSALAAASEDELIDHCRRVAEVLPVFGFYLNPAIGGRLLPYSFWRRFAEIDAVVAIKVAPFNRYQTLDVVRAVVEAGRDDIALYTGNDDN
;
A
#
# COMPACT_ATOMS: atom_id res chain seq x y z
N MET A 1 -0.75 -12.58 19.26
CA MET A 1 -0.82 -11.14 19.58
C MET A 1 -1.06 -10.40 18.29
N THR A 2 -2.18 -9.71 18.15
CA THR A 2 -2.49 -8.85 17.00
C THR A 2 -1.44 -7.73 16.93
N MET A 3 -0.74 -7.60 15.79
CA MET A 3 0.22 -6.52 15.60
C MET A 3 -0.54 -5.19 15.46
N ASN A 4 -0.49 -4.37 16.50
CA ASN A 4 -1.09 -3.05 16.46
C ASN A 4 -0.17 -2.03 15.79
N LEU A 5 -0.71 -1.32 14.80
CA LEU A 5 -0.08 -0.14 14.21
C LEU A 5 0.28 0.86 15.31
N ASN A 6 1.46 1.50 15.19
CA ASN A 6 1.88 2.57 16.09
C ASN A 6 0.72 3.60 16.24
N PRO A 7 0.28 3.94 17.47
CA PRO A 7 -0.84 4.87 17.70
C PRO A 7 -0.66 6.23 17.02
N ASP A 8 0.56 6.73 16.91
CA ASP A 8 0.85 8.00 16.24
C ASP A 8 0.62 7.91 14.74
N ILE A 9 1.03 6.79 14.13
CA ILE A 9 0.77 6.53 12.71
C ILE A 9 -0.72 6.35 12.48
N ARG A 10 -1.43 5.64 13.37
CA ARG A 10 -2.90 5.50 13.29
C ARG A 10 -3.59 6.86 13.31
N ARG A 11 -3.19 7.76 14.21
CA ARG A 11 -3.72 9.12 14.28
C ARG A 11 -3.48 9.91 13.01
N ILE A 12 -2.28 9.82 12.43
CA ILE A 12 -1.95 10.47 11.15
C ILE A 12 -2.84 9.95 10.02
N LEU A 13 -3.10 8.64 9.96
CA LEU A 13 -4.01 8.07 8.96
C LEU A 13 -5.43 8.62 9.11
N GLN A 14 -5.94 8.68 10.33
CA GLN A 14 -7.27 9.20 10.64
C GLN A 14 -7.44 10.70 10.33
N GLN A 15 -6.34 11.46 10.27
CA GLN A 15 -6.36 12.86 9.84
C GLN A 15 -6.54 13.05 8.33
N GLY A 16 -6.47 11.98 7.53
CA GLY A 16 -6.65 12.06 6.07
C GLY A 16 -5.49 12.73 5.33
N VAL A 17 -4.25 12.49 5.77
CA VAL A 17 -3.06 13.09 5.15
C VAL A 17 -2.81 12.62 3.70
N VAL A 18 -2.12 13.42 2.90
CA VAL A 18 -1.71 13.00 1.54
C VAL A 18 -0.58 11.96 1.61
N ILE A 19 -0.74 10.84 0.89
CA ILE A 19 0.24 9.75 0.76
C ILE A 19 0.54 9.51 -0.74
N PRO A 20 1.53 10.21 -1.33
CA PRO A 20 1.88 10.05 -2.73
C PRO A 20 2.41 8.64 -3.03
N ALA A 21 1.98 8.08 -4.17
CA ALA A 21 2.59 6.90 -4.75
C ALA A 21 3.86 7.31 -5.49
N CYS A 22 5.02 7.02 -4.92
CA CYS A 22 6.29 7.54 -5.43
C CYS A 22 6.74 6.75 -6.68
N PRO A 23 6.99 7.41 -7.83
CA PRO A 23 7.53 6.76 -9.01
C PRO A 23 8.99 6.32 -8.82
N LEU A 24 9.43 5.41 -9.68
CA LEU A 24 10.84 5.04 -9.81
C LEU A 24 11.57 6.12 -10.62
N ALA A 25 12.59 6.73 -10.03
CA ALA A 25 13.43 7.68 -10.73
C ALA A 25 14.47 6.94 -11.57
N LEU A 26 14.41 7.12 -12.89
CA LEU A 26 15.38 6.58 -13.85
C LEU A 26 16.23 7.69 -14.45
N GLY A 27 17.51 7.40 -14.70
CA GLY A 27 18.41 8.23 -15.49
C GLY A 27 18.21 8.02 -17.01
N ALA A 28 18.97 8.76 -17.83
CA ALA A 28 18.90 8.67 -19.29
C ALA A 28 19.17 7.25 -19.84
N GLY A 29 19.98 6.46 -19.14
CA GLY A 29 20.25 5.06 -19.46
C GLY A 29 19.18 4.06 -18.97
N ARG A 30 18.01 4.53 -18.52
CA ARG A 30 16.93 3.69 -17.95
C ARG A 30 17.38 2.82 -16.76
N LYS A 31 18.34 3.33 -15.98
CA LYS A 31 18.81 2.73 -14.73
C LYS A 31 18.32 3.57 -13.56
N TRP A 32 18.09 2.92 -12.42
CA TRP A 32 17.70 3.60 -11.19
C TRP A 32 18.71 4.71 -10.84
N ASP A 33 18.19 5.92 -10.63
CA ASP A 33 18.98 7.11 -10.28
C ASP A 33 18.67 7.48 -8.83
N GLU A 34 19.51 7.02 -7.91
CA GLU A 34 19.36 7.25 -6.47
C GLU A 34 19.34 8.74 -6.12
N ARG A 35 20.12 9.58 -6.83
CA ARG A 35 20.16 11.02 -6.57
C ARG A 35 18.81 11.65 -6.87
N ARG A 36 18.18 11.30 -7.99
CA ARG A 36 16.84 11.77 -8.34
C ARG A 36 15.76 11.15 -7.45
N GLN A 37 15.88 9.87 -7.07
CA GLN A 37 14.95 9.24 -6.14
C GLN A 37 14.95 9.96 -4.79
N ARG A 38 16.15 10.32 -4.27
CA ARG A 38 16.29 11.12 -3.05
C ARG A 38 15.66 12.50 -3.19
N ALA A 39 15.91 13.19 -4.30
CA ALA A 39 15.32 14.50 -4.56
C ALA A 39 13.79 14.44 -4.55
N LEU A 40 13.20 13.40 -5.13
CA LEU A 40 11.75 13.21 -5.17
C LEU A 40 11.17 12.90 -3.78
N LEU A 41 11.82 12.05 -3.00
CA LEU A 41 11.41 11.76 -1.62
C LEU A 41 11.45 13.02 -0.76
N ARG A 42 12.54 13.80 -0.84
CA ARG A 42 12.65 15.08 -0.13
C ARG A 42 11.59 16.07 -0.56
N TYR A 43 11.34 16.19 -1.86
CA TYR A 43 10.28 17.03 -2.39
C TYR A 43 8.92 16.73 -1.74
N TYR A 44 8.50 15.45 -1.68
CA TYR A 44 7.23 15.10 -1.04
C TYR A 44 7.23 15.42 0.47
N LEU A 45 8.33 15.16 1.16
CA LEU A 45 8.47 15.44 2.59
C LEU A 45 8.40 16.94 2.90
N ASP A 46 9.13 17.76 2.14
CA ASP A 46 9.21 19.21 2.27
C ASP A 46 7.89 19.88 1.84
N ALA A 47 7.18 19.31 0.87
CA ALA A 47 5.83 19.73 0.48
C ALA A 47 4.75 19.36 1.53
N GLY A 48 5.11 18.67 2.61
CA GLY A 48 4.20 18.36 3.71
C GLY A 48 3.41 17.06 3.57
N ALA A 49 3.80 16.13 2.68
CA ALA A 49 3.13 14.83 2.59
C ALA A 49 3.18 14.10 3.95
N GLY A 50 2.02 13.62 4.44
CA GLY A 50 1.95 12.90 5.71
C GLY A 50 2.38 11.43 5.61
N GLY A 51 2.53 10.92 4.39
CA GLY A 51 3.11 9.61 4.12
C GLY A 51 3.68 9.51 2.71
N ILE A 52 4.38 8.43 2.41
CA ILE A 52 4.81 8.07 1.05
C ILE A 52 4.65 6.56 0.85
N ALA A 53 4.12 6.17 -0.32
CA ALA A 53 4.01 4.78 -0.72
C ALA A 53 5.10 4.41 -1.75
N ILE A 54 5.79 3.30 -1.53
CA ILE A 54 6.96 2.83 -2.31
C ILE A 54 6.71 1.41 -2.81
N GLY A 55 7.14 1.10 -4.03
CA GLY A 55 6.99 -0.24 -4.61
C GLY A 55 5.57 -0.58 -5.03
N VAL A 56 4.76 0.45 -5.30
CA VAL A 56 3.35 0.40 -5.71
C VAL A 56 3.22 0.57 -7.23
N HIS A 57 2.00 0.61 -7.77
CA HIS A 57 1.75 0.72 -9.22
C HIS A 57 2.56 1.86 -9.89
N THR A 58 2.57 3.06 -9.32
CA THR A 58 3.33 4.22 -9.84
C THR A 58 4.84 3.98 -9.84
N THR A 59 5.38 3.18 -8.91
CA THR A 59 6.78 2.77 -8.89
C THR A 59 7.13 1.80 -10.02
N GLN A 60 6.12 1.18 -10.65
CA GLN A 60 6.20 0.06 -11.62
C GLN A 60 6.47 -1.28 -10.93
N PHE A 61 5.54 -2.23 -11.07
CA PHE A 61 5.68 -3.55 -10.44
C PHE A 61 6.87 -4.36 -10.99
N ALA A 62 7.35 -4.04 -12.19
CA ALA A 62 8.52 -4.64 -12.82
C ALA A 62 9.81 -4.54 -11.99
N ILE A 63 9.90 -3.65 -10.98
CA ILE A 63 11.04 -3.60 -10.05
C ILE A 63 11.33 -4.92 -9.32
N ARG A 64 10.36 -5.86 -9.30
CA ARG A 64 10.48 -7.19 -8.68
C ARG A 64 11.04 -8.24 -9.62
N GLU A 65 11.07 -7.98 -10.92
CA GLU A 65 11.53 -8.94 -11.90
C GLU A 65 13.04 -9.21 -11.70
N PRO A 66 13.52 -10.46 -11.86
CA PRO A 66 14.91 -10.82 -11.57
C PRO A 66 15.95 -9.98 -12.31
N GLN A 67 15.65 -9.54 -13.55
CA GLN A 67 16.53 -8.65 -14.33
C GLN A 67 16.65 -7.22 -13.77
N HIS A 68 15.74 -6.83 -12.88
CA HIS A 68 15.71 -5.52 -12.25
C HIS A 68 16.15 -5.60 -10.79
N ASP A 69 15.54 -6.50 -10.01
CA ASP A 69 15.84 -6.74 -8.58
C ASP A 69 15.96 -5.44 -7.74
N LEU A 70 15.06 -4.49 -8.00
CA LEU A 70 15.07 -3.16 -7.40
C LEU A 70 14.15 -3.03 -6.18
N TYR A 71 13.23 -3.96 -5.95
CA TYR A 71 12.26 -3.85 -4.84
C TYR A 71 12.95 -3.67 -3.48
N ARG A 72 13.84 -4.59 -3.11
CA ARG A 72 14.51 -4.55 -1.80
C ARG A 72 15.45 -3.34 -1.67
N PRO A 73 16.34 -3.03 -2.64
CA PRO A 73 17.18 -1.84 -2.60
C PRO A 73 16.37 -0.54 -2.47
N LEU A 74 15.31 -0.39 -3.26
CA LEU A 74 14.48 0.81 -3.26
C LEU A 74 13.75 1.00 -1.93
N LEU A 75 13.17 -0.05 -1.36
CA LEU A 75 12.44 0.05 -0.08
C LEU A 75 13.37 0.48 1.05
N ARG A 76 14.55 -0.13 1.13
CA ARG A 76 15.56 0.21 2.14
C ARG A 76 16.04 1.65 1.98
N PHE A 77 16.33 2.05 0.74
CA PHE A 77 16.73 3.42 0.41
C PHE A 77 15.67 4.44 0.83
N ALA A 78 14.42 4.22 0.43
CA ALA A 78 13.34 5.15 0.72
C ALA A 78 13.04 5.22 2.22
N ALA A 79 13.08 4.10 2.94
CA ALA A 79 12.94 4.08 4.40
C ALA A 79 14.04 4.91 5.08
N ALA A 80 15.30 4.75 4.65
CA ALA A 80 16.42 5.51 5.19
C ALA A 80 16.32 7.02 4.90
N GLU A 81 15.81 7.43 3.73
CA GLU A 81 15.57 8.85 3.44
C GLU A 81 14.38 9.41 4.24
N MET A 82 13.27 8.67 4.36
CA MET A 82 12.12 9.10 5.17
C MET A 82 12.42 9.14 6.67
N ALA A 83 13.39 8.36 7.15
CA ALA A 83 13.84 8.40 8.55
C ALA A 83 14.60 9.68 8.93
N LYS A 84 15.02 10.47 7.95
CA LYS A 84 15.68 11.77 8.17
C LYS A 84 14.68 12.91 8.38
N CYS A 85 13.37 12.64 8.25
CA CYS A 85 12.34 13.63 8.51
C CYS A 85 12.11 13.74 10.02
N ASP A 86 12.17 14.97 10.56
CA ASP A 86 12.03 15.21 12.01
C ASP A 86 10.61 14.96 12.53
N ARG A 87 9.61 14.94 11.64
CA ARG A 87 8.22 14.60 11.95
C ARG A 87 7.90 13.15 11.59
N PRO A 88 6.92 12.51 12.26
CA PRO A 88 6.43 11.21 11.84
C PRO A 88 5.83 11.25 10.41
N VAL A 89 6.17 10.24 9.61
CA VAL A 89 5.71 10.08 8.23
C VAL A 89 5.25 8.64 8.03
N VAL A 90 4.04 8.44 7.49
CA VAL A 90 3.53 7.10 7.17
C VAL A 90 4.37 6.51 6.04
N ARG A 91 4.78 5.26 6.18
CA ARG A 91 5.61 4.54 5.22
C ARG A 91 4.82 3.34 4.77
N VAL A 92 4.40 3.33 3.51
CA VAL A 92 3.59 2.26 2.94
C VAL A 92 4.41 1.52 1.90
N ALA A 93 4.56 0.21 2.06
CA ALA A 93 5.24 -0.65 1.08
C ALA A 93 4.19 -1.30 0.18
N GLY A 94 4.37 -1.30 -1.14
CA GLY A 94 3.57 -2.14 -2.01
C GLY A 94 3.90 -3.61 -1.75
N VAL A 95 2.88 -4.44 -1.58
CA VAL A 95 3.01 -5.89 -1.40
C VAL A 95 2.23 -6.57 -2.52
N CYS A 96 2.90 -7.42 -3.28
CA CYS A 96 2.37 -8.03 -4.50
C CYS A 96 2.61 -9.55 -4.55
N GLY A 97 2.06 -10.19 -5.58
CA GLY A 97 2.29 -11.59 -5.89
C GLY A 97 1.35 -12.55 -5.17
N GLY A 98 1.63 -13.84 -5.31
CA GLY A 98 0.97 -14.88 -4.52
C GLY A 98 1.39 -14.83 -3.05
N THR A 99 0.77 -15.65 -2.20
CA THR A 99 0.95 -15.57 -0.75
C THR A 99 2.41 -15.70 -0.29
N GLU A 100 3.20 -16.60 -0.87
CA GLU A 100 4.61 -16.76 -0.49
C GLU A 100 5.43 -15.49 -0.76
N GLN A 101 5.29 -14.91 -1.96
CA GLN A 101 5.96 -13.65 -2.31
C GLN A 101 5.47 -12.51 -1.42
N ALA A 102 4.17 -12.38 -1.22
CA ALA A 102 3.59 -11.32 -0.40
C ALA A 102 4.07 -11.36 1.05
N LEU A 103 4.23 -12.57 1.63
CA LEU A 103 4.79 -12.74 2.97
C LEU A 103 6.26 -12.32 3.04
N LEU A 104 7.07 -12.67 2.03
CA LEU A 104 8.47 -12.23 1.96
C LEU A 104 8.59 -10.71 1.80
N GLU A 105 7.73 -10.11 0.96
CA GLU A 105 7.69 -8.66 0.75
C GLU A 105 7.23 -7.91 2.01
N ALA A 106 6.19 -8.40 2.69
CA ALA A 106 5.70 -7.84 3.95
C ALA A 106 6.73 -7.97 5.07
N GLY A 107 7.41 -9.12 5.16
CA GLY A 107 8.49 -9.35 6.13
C GLY A 107 9.63 -8.38 5.93
N PHE A 108 10.10 -8.22 4.69
CA PHE A 108 11.16 -7.26 4.36
C PHE A 108 10.75 -5.80 4.59
N ALA A 109 9.50 -5.44 4.25
CA ALA A 109 8.97 -4.11 4.53
C ALA A 109 8.97 -3.82 6.03
N ARG A 110 8.54 -4.79 6.85
CA ARG A 110 8.61 -4.68 8.32
C ARG A 110 10.05 -4.50 8.81
N GLU A 111 11.00 -5.29 8.32
CA GLU A 111 12.43 -5.15 8.65
C GLU A 111 12.98 -3.76 8.33
N CYS A 112 12.51 -3.14 7.25
CA CYS A 112 12.88 -1.78 6.87
C CYS A 112 12.12 -0.69 7.64
N GLY A 113 11.22 -1.05 8.56
CA GLY A 113 10.43 -0.10 9.34
C GLY A 113 9.31 0.58 8.55
N TYR A 114 8.72 -0.12 7.58
CA TYR A 114 7.45 0.30 6.99
C TYR A 114 6.31 0.02 7.97
N HIS A 115 5.31 0.89 7.95
CA HIS A 115 4.19 0.85 8.90
C HIS A 115 3.04 -0.03 8.40
N ALA A 116 2.87 -0.13 7.09
CA ALA A 116 1.85 -0.95 6.48
C ALA A 116 2.20 -1.39 5.04
N GLY A 117 1.57 -2.47 4.59
CA GLY A 117 1.67 -2.99 3.23
C GLY A 117 0.41 -2.68 2.40
N LEU A 118 0.54 -2.02 1.24
CA LEU A 118 -0.52 -1.85 0.25
C LEU A 118 -0.64 -3.10 -0.61
N LEU A 119 -1.68 -3.90 -0.34
CA LEU A 119 -1.87 -5.22 -0.95
C LEU A 119 -2.45 -5.13 -2.34
N ASN A 120 -1.64 -5.46 -3.34
CA ASN A 120 -2.10 -5.68 -4.70
C ASN A 120 -2.49 -7.16 -4.90
N LEU A 121 -3.75 -7.40 -5.28
CA LEU A 121 -4.31 -8.75 -5.46
C LEU A 121 -4.34 -9.20 -6.93
N SER A 122 -3.65 -8.50 -7.83
CA SER A 122 -3.71 -8.74 -9.27
C SER A 122 -3.12 -10.09 -9.67
N ALA A 123 -2.07 -10.54 -8.96
CA ALA A 123 -1.45 -11.85 -9.18
C ALA A 123 -2.37 -13.03 -8.80
N LEU A 124 -3.45 -12.77 -8.06
CA LEU A 124 -4.43 -13.75 -7.63
C LEU A 124 -5.73 -13.67 -8.44
N ALA A 125 -5.69 -13.20 -9.71
CA ALA A 125 -6.88 -12.92 -10.50
C ALA A 125 -7.91 -14.07 -10.58
N ALA A 126 -7.45 -15.33 -10.60
CA ALA A 126 -8.30 -16.52 -10.64
C ALA A 126 -8.75 -17.04 -9.27
N ALA A 127 -8.23 -16.47 -8.17
CA ALA A 127 -8.56 -16.89 -6.82
C ALA A 127 -10.01 -16.50 -6.44
N SER A 128 -10.65 -17.41 -5.71
CA SER A 128 -11.94 -17.23 -5.04
C SER A 128 -11.86 -16.19 -3.92
N GLU A 129 -13.00 -15.68 -3.47
CA GLU A 129 -13.04 -14.74 -2.34
C GLU A 129 -12.45 -15.35 -1.05
N ASP A 130 -12.63 -16.65 -0.81
CA ASP A 130 -12.07 -17.32 0.35
C ASP A 130 -10.54 -17.34 0.33
N GLU A 131 -9.96 -17.66 -0.83
CA GLU A 131 -8.51 -17.64 -1.03
C GLU A 131 -7.93 -16.22 -0.93
N LEU A 132 -8.64 -15.20 -1.43
CA LEU A 132 -8.22 -13.80 -1.28
C LEU A 132 -8.23 -13.35 0.18
N ILE A 133 -9.28 -13.70 0.92
CA ILE A 133 -9.37 -13.33 2.34
C ILE A 133 -8.32 -14.07 3.17
N ASP A 134 -8.07 -15.36 2.91
CA ASP A 134 -6.97 -16.11 3.53
C ASP A 134 -5.61 -15.45 3.24
N HIS A 135 -5.35 -15.11 1.98
CA HIS A 135 -4.16 -14.37 1.58
C HIS A 135 -3.99 -13.07 2.36
N CYS A 136 -5.03 -12.23 2.41
CA CYS A 136 -5.00 -10.96 3.15
C CYS A 136 -4.74 -11.16 4.65
N ARG A 137 -5.35 -12.17 5.27
CA ARG A 137 -5.14 -12.50 6.69
C ARG A 137 -3.70 -12.90 6.96
N ARG A 138 -3.15 -13.81 6.16
CA ARG A 138 -1.76 -14.28 6.30
C ARG A 138 -0.76 -13.15 6.16
N VAL A 139 -0.98 -12.22 5.24
CA VAL A 139 -0.10 -11.03 5.12
C VAL A 139 -0.29 -10.08 6.30
N ALA A 140 -1.52 -9.90 6.78
CA ALA A 140 -1.84 -9.07 7.95
C ALA A 140 -1.26 -9.60 9.27
N GLU A 141 -0.92 -10.89 9.36
CA GLU A 141 -0.14 -11.46 10.47
C GLU A 141 1.32 -10.98 10.48
N VAL A 142 1.86 -10.56 9.33
CA VAL A 142 3.25 -10.13 9.20
C VAL A 142 3.39 -8.61 9.35
N LEU A 143 2.50 -7.84 8.73
CA LEU A 143 2.52 -6.37 8.68
C LEU A 143 1.09 -5.83 8.56
N PRO A 144 0.70 -4.74 9.24
CA PRO A 144 -0.60 -4.10 9.01
C PRO A 144 -0.84 -3.79 7.53
N VAL A 145 -2.08 -3.86 7.07
CA VAL A 145 -2.37 -3.83 5.63
C VAL A 145 -3.27 -2.68 5.23
N PHE A 146 -2.96 -2.15 4.04
CA PHE A 146 -3.84 -1.30 3.26
C PHE A 146 -4.49 -2.19 2.20
N GLY A 147 -5.81 -2.22 2.14
CA GLY A 147 -6.52 -2.78 0.99
C GLY A 147 -6.28 -1.91 -0.24
N PHE A 148 -6.15 -2.50 -1.43
CA PHE A 148 -6.00 -1.74 -2.67
C PHE A 148 -7.04 -2.14 -3.70
N TYR A 149 -8.05 -1.28 -3.90
CA TYR A 149 -9.01 -1.46 -4.98
C TYR A 149 -8.48 -0.81 -6.26
N LEU A 150 -7.60 -1.51 -6.96
CA LEU A 150 -7.07 -1.06 -8.24
C LEU A 150 -8.07 -1.33 -9.38
N ASN A 151 -8.26 -0.36 -10.26
CA ASN A 151 -9.10 -0.53 -11.45
C ASN A 151 -8.57 -1.65 -12.38
N PRO A 152 -9.44 -2.53 -12.91
CA PRO A 152 -9.05 -3.60 -13.84
C PRO A 152 -8.27 -3.15 -15.09
N ALA A 153 -8.58 -1.96 -15.63
CA ALA A 153 -7.94 -1.43 -16.84
C ALA A 153 -6.43 -1.15 -16.68
N ILE A 154 -5.97 -0.99 -15.44
CA ILE A 154 -4.55 -0.79 -15.09
C ILE A 154 -4.00 -1.94 -14.28
N GLY A 155 -4.54 -3.14 -14.51
CA GLY A 155 -4.05 -4.39 -13.94
C GLY A 155 -4.64 -4.74 -12.59
N GLY A 156 -5.69 -4.06 -12.12
CA GLY A 156 -6.44 -4.46 -10.93
C GLY A 156 -7.46 -5.58 -11.18
N ARG A 157 -8.40 -5.76 -10.25
CA ARG A 157 -9.53 -6.69 -10.41
C ARG A 157 -10.78 -6.15 -9.74
N LEU A 158 -11.94 -6.60 -10.20
CA LEU A 158 -13.20 -6.31 -9.49
C LEU A 158 -13.22 -7.09 -8.18
N LEU A 159 -13.60 -6.39 -7.12
CA LEU A 159 -13.72 -6.92 -5.76
C LEU A 159 -15.13 -6.57 -5.27
N PRO A 160 -16.02 -7.55 -5.12
CA PRO A 160 -17.41 -7.28 -4.77
C PRO A 160 -17.54 -6.77 -3.33
N TYR A 161 -18.72 -6.24 -3.02
CA TYR A 161 -19.11 -5.84 -1.66
C TYR A 161 -18.78 -6.92 -0.60
N SER A 162 -19.09 -8.19 -0.89
CA SER A 162 -18.85 -9.34 0.01
C SER A 162 -17.37 -9.49 0.39
N PHE A 163 -16.47 -9.27 -0.56
CA PHE A 163 -15.03 -9.27 -0.30
C PHE A 163 -14.66 -8.16 0.67
N TRP A 164 -15.07 -6.92 0.39
CA TRP A 164 -14.72 -5.77 1.24
C TRP A 164 -15.29 -5.90 2.65
N ARG A 165 -16.50 -6.46 2.78
CA ARG A 165 -17.13 -6.68 4.07
C ARG A 165 -16.33 -7.65 4.93
N ARG A 166 -15.81 -8.72 4.33
CA ARG A 166 -14.93 -9.71 5.00
C ARG A 166 -13.52 -9.18 5.22
N PHE A 167 -12.98 -8.40 4.28
CA PHE A 167 -11.67 -7.78 4.40
C PHE A 167 -11.64 -6.81 5.58
N ALA A 168 -12.68 -6.00 5.77
CA ALA A 168 -12.80 -5.07 6.90
C ALA A 168 -12.86 -5.77 8.28
N GLU A 169 -13.16 -7.08 8.35
CA GLU A 169 -13.12 -7.84 9.61
C GLU A 169 -11.70 -8.26 10.01
N ILE A 170 -10.70 -8.05 9.15
CA ILE A 170 -9.32 -8.33 9.49
C ILE A 170 -8.82 -7.20 10.41
N ASP A 171 -8.51 -7.52 11.67
CA ASP A 171 -8.11 -6.54 12.69
C ASP A 171 -6.93 -5.65 12.24
N ALA A 172 -5.95 -6.23 11.58
CA ALA A 172 -4.74 -5.55 11.11
C ALA A 172 -4.93 -4.75 9.80
N VAL A 173 -6.16 -4.64 9.28
CA VAL A 173 -6.49 -3.65 8.25
C VAL A 173 -6.55 -2.28 8.87
N VAL A 174 -5.76 -1.35 8.34
CA VAL A 174 -5.63 0.02 8.86
C VAL A 174 -6.10 1.08 7.87
N ALA A 175 -6.16 0.74 6.59
CA ALA A 175 -6.67 1.62 5.56
C ALA A 175 -7.12 0.87 4.31
N ILE A 176 -7.83 1.55 3.41
CA ILE A 176 -8.15 1.07 2.07
C ILE A 176 -7.90 2.21 1.08
N LYS A 177 -7.06 1.95 0.07
CA LYS A 177 -6.90 2.80 -1.10
C LYS A 177 -7.90 2.38 -2.18
N VAL A 178 -8.90 3.22 -2.40
CA VAL A 178 -10.01 3.01 -3.32
C VAL A 178 -9.70 3.74 -4.63
N ALA A 179 -9.25 3.01 -5.63
CA ALA A 179 -8.91 3.51 -6.96
C ALA A 179 -9.66 2.80 -8.12
N PRO A 180 -10.98 2.48 -7.99
CA PRO A 180 -11.72 1.85 -9.07
C PRO A 180 -12.13 2.82 -10.19
N PHE A 181 -11.97 4.14 -10.02
CA PHE A 181 -12.51 5.16 -10.94
C PHE A 181 -14.01 4.95 -11.24
N ASN A 182 -14.76 4.45 -10.25
CA ASN A 182 -16.19 4.16 -10.35
C ASN A 182 -16.86 4.47 -9.02
N ARG A 183 -17.83 5.41 -9.04
CA ARG A 183 -18.52 5.88 -7.83
C ARG A 183 -19.25 4.76 -7.08
N TYR A 184 -19.93 3.85 -7.79
CA TYR A 184 -20.69 2.77 -7.16
C TYR A 184 -19.78 1.76 -6.48
N GLN A 185 -18.65 1.42 -7.12
CA GLN A 185 -17.65 0.54 -6.52
C GLN A 185 -16.99 1.18 -5.28
N THR A 186 -16.77 2.49 -5.30
CA THR A 186 -16.32 3.21 -4.09
C THR A 186 -17.35 3.14 -2.97
N LEU A 187 -18.64 3.30 -3.27
CA LEU A 187 -19.71 3.20 -2.28
C LEU A 187 -19.81 1.79 -1.67
N ASP A 188 -19.57 0.74 -2.45
CA ASP A 188 -19.52 -0.63 -1.91
C ASP A 188 -18.44 -0.80 -0.84
N VAL A 189 -17.25 -0.21 -1.04
CA VAL A 189 -16.18 -0.23 -0.01
C VAL A 189 -16.61 0.52 1.24
N VAL A 190 -17.14 1.74 1.09
CA VAL A 190 -17.56 2.57 2.23
C VAL A 190 -18.63 1.85 3.04
N ARG A 191 -19.66 1.32 2.36
CA ARG A 191 -20.74 0.57 2.97
C ARG A 191 -20.21 -0.66 3.71
N ALA A 192 -19.27 -1.39 3.10
CA ALA A 192 -18.71 -2.60 3.70
C ALA A 192 -17.96 -2.31 5.00
N VAL A 193 -17.21 -1.21 5.07
CA VAL A 193 -16.50 -0.78 6.29
C VAL A 193 -17.49 -0.36 7.38
N VAL A 194 -18.53 0.41 7.03
CA VAL A 194 -19.58 0.83 7.97
C VAL A 194 -20.35 -0.38 8.52
N GLU A 195 -20.78 -1.31 7.65
CA GLU A 195 -21.47 -2.53 8.06
C GLU A 195 -20.57 -3.51 8.85
N ALA A 196 -19.25 -3.37 8.75
CA ALA A 196 -18.30 -4.09 9.60
C ALA A 196 -18.14 -3.45 10.99
N GLY A 197 -18.73 -2.28 11.23
CA GLY A 197 -18.61 -1.55 12.50
C GLY A 197 -17.20 -1.02 12.76
N ARG A 198 -16.40 -0.83 11.71
CA ARG A 198 -15.02 -0.35 11.79
C ARG A 198 -14.97 1.15 11.55
N ASP A 199 -14.66 1.92 12.58
CA ASP A 199 -14.45 3.37 12.52
C ASP A 199 -12.95 3.75 12.46
N ASP A 200 -12.07 2.75 12.53
CA ASP A 200 -10.63 2.93 12.66
C ASP A 200 -9.87 2.71 11.33
N ILE A 201 -10.55 2.27 10.27
CA ILE A 201 -9.99 2.05 8.92
C ILE A 201 -10.05 3.37 8.13
N ALA A 202 -8.89 3.92 7.75
CA ALA A 202 -8.83 5.12 6.92
C ALA A 202 -9.16 4.81 5.44
N LEU A 203 -9.96 5.65 4.79
CA LEU A 203 -10.30 5.50 3.37
C LEU A 203 -9.57 6.56 2.53
N TYR A 204 -8.76 6.11 1.57
CA TYR A 204 -8.00 6.96 0.67
C TYR A 204 -8.51 6.81 -0.76
N THR A 205 -8.82 7.91 -1.44
CA THR A 205 -9.04 7.84 -2.88
C THR A 205 -7.71 7.69 -3.63
N GLY A 206 -7.72 6.92 -4.71
CA GLY A 206 -6.64 6.91 -5.70
C GLY A 206 -6.90 7.78 -6.93
N ASN A 207 -7.99 8.54 -6.93
CA ASN A 207 -8.38 9.43 -8.01
C ASN A 207 -8.13 10.87 -7.55
N ASP A 208 -7.19 11.57 -8.18
CA ASP A 208 -6.85 12.95 -7.81
C ASP A 208 -7.92 13.97 -8.23
N ASP A 209 -8.84 13.58 -9.12
CA ASP A 209 -9.84 14.42 -9.79
C ASP A 209 -11.27 14.28 -9.23
N ASN A 210 -11.42 13.74 -8.01
CA ASN A 210 -12.72 13.49 -7.37
C ASN A 210 -13.28 14.70 -6.59
#